data_AF-T0H036-F1
#
_entry.id   AF-T0H036-F1
#
_cell.length_a   1.000
_cell.length_b   1.000
_cell.length_c   1.000
_cell.angle_alpha   90.00
_cell.angle_beta   90.00
_cell.angle_gamma   90.00
#
_symmetry.space_group_name_H-M   'P 1'
#
loop_
_entity.id
_entity.type
_entity.pdbx_description
1 polymer ?
#
loop_
_entity_poly.entity_id
_entity_poly.type
_entity_poly.pdbx_seq_one_letter_code
_entity_poly.pdbx_strand_id
1 'polypeptide(L)'
;MAGIDPSSDLSSDAFRSWVLERANAPVRIRNENGKSETVTTFEARLLELASGNCQRRIWCMDFIRMVQLALEYERPFSVTAKRRASLALTGENG
;
A
#
# COMPACT_ATOMS: atom_id res chain seq x y z
N MET A 1 21.90 16.32 -17.45
CA MET A 1 22.12 14.92 -17.06
C MET A 1 21.55 14.74 -15.66
N ALA A 2 20.36 14.16 -15.53
CA ALA A 2 19.81 13.83 -14.22
C ALA A 2 20.57 12.60 -13.71
N GLY A 3 21.34 12.77 -12.63
CA GLY A 3 21.99 11.65 -11.97
C GLY A 3 20.92 10.78 -11.33
N ILE A 4 20.59 9.67 -11.99
CA ILE A 4 19.89 8.55 -11.36
C ILE A 4 20.95 7.91 -10.46
N ASP A 5 20.77 8.01 -9.15
CA ASP A 5 21.62 7.32 -8.19
C ASP A 5 21.17 5.84 -8.13
N PRO A 6 21.92 4.89 -8.72
CA PRO A 6 21.49 3.49 -8.79
C PRO A 6 21.46 2.80 -7.42
N SER A 7 22.02 3.41 -6.38
CA SER A 7 22.05 2.86 -5.02
C SER A 7 20.66 2.91 -4.36
N SER A 8 19.90 3.97 -4.62
CA SER A 8 18.56 4.15 -4.06
C SER A 8 17.53 3.17 -4.66
N ASP A 9 17.67 2.84 -5.95
CA ASP A 9 16.80 1.88 -6.64
C ASP A 9 17.02 0.44 -6.15
N LEU A 10 18.26 0.02 -5.92
CA LEU A 10 18.58 -1.32 -5.41
C LEU A 10 18.04 -1.55 -3.99
N SER A 11 18.13 -0.54 -3.12
CA SER A 11 17.56 -0.64 -1.77
C SER A 11 16.04 -0.67 -1.78
N SER A 12 15.40 0.04 -2.71
CA SER A 12 13.94 0.07 -2.88
C SER A 12 13.42 -1.26 -3.43
N ASP A 13 14.11 -1.86 -4.40
CA ASP A 13 13.75 -3.16 -4.97
C ASP A 13 13.94 -4.30 -3.95
N ALA A 14 15.04 -4.27 -3.18
CA ALA A 14 15.27 -5.22 -2.09
C ALA A 14 14.18 -5.13 -1.02
N PHE A 15 13.79 -3.91 -0.61
CA PHE A 15 12.68 -3.70 0.32
C PHE A 15 11.36 -4.23 -0.26
N ARG A 16 11.05 -3.87 -1.51
CA ARG A 16 9.84 -4.31 -2.22
C ARG A 16 9.76 -5.83 -2.26
N SER A 17 10.82 -6.50 -2.72
CA SER A 17 10.88 -7.96 -2.80
C SER A 17 10.67 -8.59 -1.42
N TRP A 18 11.32 -8.06 -0.39
CA TRP A 18 11.18 -8.55 0.98
C TRP A 18 9.76 -8.40 1.53
N VAL A 19 9.11 -7.24 1.31
CA VAL A 19 7.73 -7.01 1.75
C VAL A 19 6.77 -7.95 1.02
N LEU A 20 6.90 -8.08 -0.30
CA LEU A 20 5.99 -8.90 -1.11
C LEU A 20 6.17 -10.40 -0.85
N GLU A 21 7.39 -10.86 -0.60
CA GLU A 21 7.65 -12.25 -0.20
C GLU A 21 6.96 -12.56 1.15
N ARG A 22 7.13 -11.66 2.13
CA ARG A 22 6.44 -11.80 3.42
C ARG A 22 4.92 -11.72 3.31
N ALA A 23 4.40 -10.84 2.47
CA ALA A 23 2.98 -10.69 2.23
C ALA A 23 2.36 -11.99 1.69
N ASN A 24 3.07 -12.66 0.76
CA ASN A 24 2.64 -13.91 0.13
C ASN A 24 2.92 -15.16 0.97
N ALA A 25 3.67 -15.06 2.07
CA ALA A 25 3.98 -16.22 2.89
C ALA A 25 2.69 -16.88 3.43
N PRO A 26 2.54 -18.21 3.27
CA PRO A 26 1.32 -18.91 3.68
C PRO A 26 1.23 -19.02 5.19
N VAL A 27 0.04 -18.75 5.74
CA VAL A 27 -0.27 -18.88 7.16
C VAL A 27 -1.58 -19.62 7.34
N ARG A 28 -1.65 -20.45 8.39
CA ARG A 28 -2.86 -21.20 8.74
C ARG A 28 -3.66 -20.39 9.73
N ILE A 29 -4.92 -20.11 9.39
CA ILE A 29 -5.87 -19.45 10.27
C ILE A 29 -7.07 -20.37 10.53
N ARG A 30 -7.85 -20.03 11.55
CA ARG A 30 -9.15 -20.65 11.80
C ARG A 30 -10.24 -19.64 11.46
N ASN A 31 -11.12 -20.01 10.54
CA ASN A 31 -12.21 -19.13 10.12
C ASN A 31 -13.38 -19.14 11.10
N GLU A 32 -14.39 -18.31 10.82
CA GLU A 32 -15.62 -18.20 11.62
C GLU A 32 -16.39 -19.52 11.75
N ASN A 33 -16.30 -20.40 10.74
CA ASN A 33 -16.90 -21.73 10.74
C ASN A 33 -16.08 -22.76 11.54
N GLY A 34 -15.00 -22.33 12.19
CA GLY A 34 -14.11 -23.17 12.98
C GLY A 34 -13.21 -24.08 12.13
N LYS A 35 -13.19 -23.92 10.80
CA LYS A 35 -12.35 -24.69 9.87
C LYS A 35 -10.98 -24.03 9.74
N SER A 36 -9.94 -24.85 9.64
CA SER A 36 -8.59 -24.38 9.32
C SER A 36 -8.43 -24.17 7.82
N GLU A 37 -7.97 -23.00 7.44
CA GLU A 37 -7.64 -22.65 6.06
C GLU A 37 -6.26 -22.00 5.98
N THR A 38 -5.62 -22.12 4.81
CA THR A 38 -4.35 -21.48 4.52
C THR A 38 -4.61 -20.24 3.69
N VAL A 39 -4.20 -19.09 4.21
CA VAL A 39 -4.28 -17.78 3.54
C VAL A 39 -2.89 -17.18 3.47
N THR A 40 -2.74 -16.08 2.74
CA THR A 40 -1.50 -15.30 2.77
C THR A 40 -1.36 -14.52 4.07
N THR A 41 -0.13 -14.17 4.44
CA THR A 41 0.13 -13.32 5.62
C THR A 41 -0.59 -11.98 5.49
N PHE A 42 -0.65 -11.42 4.28
CA PHE A 42 -1.39 -10.18 4.02
C PHE A 42 -2.90 -10.33 4.30
N GLU A 43 -3.54 -11.37 3.77
CA GLU A 43 -4.95 -11.65 4.03
C GLU A 43 -5.22 -11.88 5.52
N ALA A 44 -4.36 -12.63 6.20
CA ALA A 44 -4.49 -12.84 7.64
C ALA A 44 -4.45 -11.53 8.43
N ARG A 45 -3.59 -10.57 8.05
CA ARG A 45 -3.54 -9.25 8.71
C ARG A 45 -4.76 -8.38 8.40
N LEU A 46 -5.32 -8.47 7.20
CA LEU A 46 -6.58 -7.81 6.87
C LEU A 46 -7.73 -8.35 7.73
N LEU A 47 -7.83 -9.67 7.85
CA LEU A 47 -8.84 -10.34 8.69
C LEU A 47 -8.66 -9.99 10.17
N GLU A 48 -7.42 -9.98 10.67
CA GLU A 48 -7.11 -9.57 12.04
C GLU A 48 -7.49 -8.11 12.29
N LEU A 49 -7.24 -7.21 11.34
CA LEU A 49 -7.58 -5.78 11.45
C LEU A 49 -9.09 -5.52 11.38
N ALA A 50 -9.80 -6.31 10.57
CA ALA A 50 -11.26 -6.29 10.47
C ALA A 50 -11.94 -6.84 11.73
N SER A 51 -11.24 -7.67 12.51
CA SER A 51 -11.72 -8.13 13.81
C SER A 51 -11.78 -6.98 14.82
N GLY A 52 -12.90 -6.89 15.54
CA GLY A 52 -13.10 -5.88 16.59
C GLY A 52 -12.07 -5.97 17.74
N ASN A 53 -11.35 -7.08 17.88
CA ASN A 53 -10.35 -7.32 18.93
C ASN A 53 -8.92 -7.45 18.38
N CYS A 54 -8.56 -6.62 17.40
CA CYS A 54 -7.19 -6.58 16.86
C CYS A 54 -6.18 -6.07 17.90
N GLN A 55 -5.56 -6.97 18.67
CA GLN A 55 -4.56 -6.62 19.70
C GLN A 55 -3.32 -5.93 19.10
N ARG A 56 -2.99 -6.24 17.84
CA ARG A 56 -1.81 -5.71 17.13
C ARG A 56 -2.20 -4.75 16.02
N ARG A 57 -3.22 -3.91 16.25
CA ARG A 57 -3.78 -2.98 15.25
C ARG A 57 -2.72 -2.12 14.56
N ILE A 58 -1.83 -1.50 15.34
CA ILE A 58 -0.77 -0.64 14.82
C ILE A 58 0.15 -1.43 13.88
N TRP A 59 0.56 -2.64 14.28
CA TRP A 59 1.41 -3.51 13.47
C TRP A 59 0.71 -3.99 12.19
N CYS A 60 -0.58 -4.33 12.26
CA CYS A 60 -1.34 -4.72 11.09
C CYS A 60 -1.43 -3.57 10.09
N MET A 61 -1.75 -2.36 10.56
CA MET A 61 -1.82 -1.16 9.71
C MET A 61 -0.46 -0.83 9.09
N ASP A 62 0.63 -0.90 9.87
CA ASP A 62 1.98 -0.65 9.38
C ASP A 62 2.38 -1.65 8.28
N PHE A 63 2.14 -2.95 8.52
CA PHE A 63 2.41 -3.98 7.53
C PHE A 63 1.59 -3.80 6.25
N ILE A 64 0.29 -3.53 6.37
CA ILE A 64 -0.58 -3.28 5.20
C ILE A 64 -0.08 -2.07 4.41
N ARG A 65 0.37 -1.01 5.10
CA ARG A 65 0.93 0.18 4.46
C ARG A 65 2.25 -0.12 3.73
N MET A 66 3.13 -0.93 4.32
CA MET A 66 4.36 -1.38 3.64
C MET A 66 4.03 -2.14 2.36
N VAL A 67 3.03 -3.04 2.39
CA VAL A 67 2.57 -3.77 1.19
C VAL A 67 2.01 -2.81 0.14
N GLN A 68 1.21 -1.82 0.53
CA GLN A 68 0.70 -0.81 -0.40
C GLN A 68 1.84 -0.03 -1.07
N LEU A 69 2.82 0.45 -0.31
CA LEU A 69 3.98 1.16 -0.85
C LEU A 69 4.78 0.28 -1.84
N ALA A 70 4.95 -1.00 -1.52
CA ALA A 70 5.63 -1.97 -2.38
C ALA A 70 4.87 -2.26 -3.70
N LEU A 71 3.53 -2.14 -3.68
CA LEU A 71 2.68 -2.27 -4.87
C LEU A 71 2.57 -0.96 -5.67
N GLU A 72 2.59 0.19 -5.00
CA GLU A 72 2.48 1.52 -5.64
C GLU A 72 3.72 1.93 -6.43
N TYR A 73 4.87 1.28 -6.22
CA TYR A 73 6.12 1.52 -6.97
C TYR A 73 5.96 1.32 -8.49
N GLU A 74 4.91 0.63 -8.95
CA GLU A 74 4.63 0.44 -10.38
C GLU A 74 3.89 1.62 -11.05
N ARG A 75 3.47 2.64 -10.29
CA ARG A 75 2.86 3.84 -10.88
C ARG A 75 3.79 5.03 -10.74
N PRO A 76 4.42 5.54 -11.82
CA PRO A 76 4.94 6.89 -11.78
C PRO A 76 3.80 7.81 -11.38
N PHE A 77 3.99 8.50 -10.26
CA PHE A 77 3.06 9.43 -9.66
C PHE A 77 2.75 10.53 -10.69
N SER A 78 1.71 10.35 -11.49
CA SER A 78 1.16 11.44 -12.31
C SER A 78 0.52 12.43 -11.35
N VAL A 79 1.34 13.37 -10.85
CA VAL A 79 0.88 14.62 -10.28
C VAL A 79 0.31 15.45 -11.42
N THR A 80 -0.82 15.04 -11.97
CA THR A 80 -1.74 16.01 -12.56
C THR A 80 -2.54 16.57 -11.41
N ALA A 81 -1.87 17.40 -10.61
CA ALA A 81 -2.53 18.30 -9.69
C ALA A 81 -3.63 19.01 -10.47
N LYS A 82 -4.89 18.76 -10.09
CA LYS A 82 -6.01 19.60 -10.50
C LYS A 82 -5.68 21.02 -10.05
N ARG A 83 -5.06 21.83 -10.92
CA ARG A 83 -5.11 23.28 -10.82
C ARG A 83 -6.59 23.61 -10.80
N ARG A 84 -7.07 24.05 -9.64
CA ARG A 84 -8.37 24.69 -9.47
C ARG A 84 -8.59 25.63 -10.66
N ALA A 85 -9.57 25.29 -11.50
CA ALA A 85 -10.19 26.26 -12.39
C ALA A 85 -11.01 27.21 -11.51
N SER A 86 -10.33 28.19 -10.95
CA SER A 86 -10.95 29.42 -10.45
C SER A 86 -10.47 30.54 -11.36
N LEU A 87 -10.98 30.55 -12.58
CA LEU A 87 -11.16 31.79 -13.32
C LEU A 87 -12.66 31.90 -13.56
N ALA A 88 -13.33 32.40 -12.53
CA ALA A 88 -14.67 32.95 -12.67
C ALA A 88 -14.59 34.08 -13.70
N LEU A 89 -15.35 33.90 -14.76
CA LEU A 89 -16.06 34.93 -15.52
C LEU A 89 -15.83 36.37 -15.02
N THR A 90 -14.95 37.11 -15.68
CA THR A 90 -15.12 38.55 -15.83
C THR A 90 -15.42 38.79 -17.29
N GLY A 91 -16.70 38.75 -17.63
CA GLY A 91 -17.19 39.55 -18.74
C GLY A 91 -17.53 40.92 -18.16
N GLU A 92 -16.95 41.98 -18.70
CA GLU A 92 -17.65 43.25 -18.90
C GLU A 92 -17.09 43.88 -20.17
N ASN A 93 -18.00 44.15 -21.10
CA ASN A 93 -17.79 44.85 -22.36
C ASN A 93 -17.67 46.34 -22.06
N GLY A 94 -16.72 47.02 -22.71
CA GLY A 94 -16.67 48.46 -22.86
C GLY A 94 -16.31 48.79 -24.30
#